data_AF-A0A2D7XEU8-F1
#
_entry.id   AF-A0A2D7XEU8-F1
#
_cell.length_a   1.000
_cell.length_b   1.000
_cell.length_c   1.000
_cell.angle_alpha   90.00
_cell.angle_beta   90.00
_cell.angle_gamma   90.00
#
_symmetry.space_group_name_H-M   'P 1'
#
loop_
_entity.id
_entity.type
_entity.pdbx_description
1 polymer ?
#
loop_
_entity_poly.entity_id
_entity_poly.type
_entity_poly.pdbx_seq_one_letter_code
_entity_poly.pdbx_strand_id
1 'polypeptide(L)'
;MSNEEHQYYLVASTKMGVSLSEYLRFRLASTNENDVSNQLAQLRLTLLDNPGENFADLLPAIAEILLLLRHICKPGDVRAVQAELERTGYVPWSSS
;
A
#
# COMPACT_ATOMS: atom_id res chain seq x y z
N MET A 1 -3.60 -9.76 5.63
CA MET A 1 -5.00 -9.72 5.21
C MET A 1 -5.50 -11.15 5.18
N SER A 2 -6.67 -11.43 5.74
CA SER A 2 -7.24 -12.78 5.66
C SER A 2 -7.83 -13.00 4.26
N ASN A 3 -8.01 -14.27 3.88
CA ASN A 3 -8.65 -14.62 2.61
C ASN A 3 -10.11 -14.12 2.54
N GLU A 4 -10.74 -13.93 3.70
CA GLU A 4 -12.12 -13.46 3.82
C GLU A 4 -12.27 -11.98 3.44
N GLU A 5 -11.32 -11.13 3.85
CA GLU A 5 -11.33 -9.70 3.49
C GLU A 5 -11.16 -9.50 1.98
N HIS A 6 -10.34 -10.34 1.34
CA HIS A 6 -10.15 -10.31 -0.10
C HIS A 6 -11.46 -10.64 -0.84
N GLN A 7 -12.13 -11.73 -0.45
CA GLN A 7 -13.40 -12.12 -1.06
C GLN A 7 -14.50 -11.08 -0.84
N TYR A 8 -14.54 -10.44 0.33
CA TYR A 8 -15.49 -9.38 0.61
C TYR A 8 -15.37 -8.23 -0.40
N TYR A 9 -14.15 -7.73 -0.63
CA TYR A 9 -13.94 -6.61 -1.57
C TYR A 9 -14.16 -7.01 -3.01
N LEU A 10 -13.79 -8.24 -3.40
CA LEU A 10 -14.03 -8.76 -4.74
C LEU A 10 -15.54 -8.82 -5.05
N VAL A 11 -16.35 -9.30 -4.11
CA VAL A 11 -17.82 -9.31 -4.28
C VAL A 11 -18.37 -7.88 -4.41
N ALA A 12 -17.85 -6.94 -3.62
CA ALA A 12 -18.30 -5.55 -3.65
C ALA A 12 -17.95 -4.84 -4.97
N SER A 13 -16.75 -5.08 -5.53
CA SER A 13 -16.37 -4.52 -6.83
C SER A 13 -17.22 -5.08 -7.96
N THR A 14 -17.48 -6.39 -7.97
CA THR A 14 -18.37 -7.02 -8.95
C THR A 14 -19.79 -6.45 -8.89
N LYS A 15 -20.32 -6.20 -7.68
CA LYS A 15 -21.64 -5.56 -7.51
C LYS A 15 -21.70 -4.14 -8.07
N MET A 16 -20.59 -3.40 -8.04
CA MET A 16 -20.50 -2.05 -8.60
C MET A 16 -20.13 -2.02 -10.09
N GLY A 17 -19.86 -3.18 -10.71
CA GLY A 17 -19.49 -3.27 -12.12
C GLY A 17 -18.12 -2.65 -12.46
N VAL A 18 -17.26 -2.48 -11.46
CA VAL A 18 -15.92 -1.91 -11.61
C VAL A 18 -14.87 -2.97 -11.28
N SER A 19 -13.63 -2.74 -11.71
CA SER A 19 -12.51 -3.59 -11.28
C SER A 19 -12.29 -3.50 -9.77
N LEU A 20 -11.72 -4.54 -9.15
CA LEU A 20 -11.37 -4.51 -7.73
C LEU A 20 -10.46 -3.31 -7.40
N SER A 21 -9.46 -3.07 -8.25
CA SER A 21 -8.56 -1.91 -8.11
C SER A 21 -9.28 -0.55 -8.12
N GLU A 22 -10.31 -0.40 -8.96
CA GLU A 22 -11.07 0.83 -9.10
C GLU A 22 -12.05 1.03 -7.94
N TYR A 23 -12.69 -0.06 -7.49
CA TYR A 23 -13.50 -0.08 -6.27
C TYR A 23 -12.68 0.36 -5.03
N LEU A 24 -11.48 -0.20 -4.87
CA LEU A 24 -10.59 0.13 -3.75
C LEU A 24 -10.14 1.60 -3.80
N ARG A 25 -9.83 2.14 -4.99
CA ARG A 25 -9.51 3.57 -5.15
C ARG A 25 -10.67 4.49 -4.76
N PHE A 26 -11.90 4.17 -5.16
CA PHE A 26 -13.07 4.97 -4.75
C PHE A 26 -13.31 4.94 -3.24
N ARG A 27 -13.10 3.78 -2.62
CA ARG A 27 -13.22 3.63 -1.17
C ARG A 27 -12.13 4.41 -0.44
N LEU A 28 -10.88 4.34 -0.90
CA LEU A 28 -9.77 5.14 -0.39
C LEU A 28 -10.08 6.64 -0.39
N ALA A 29 -10.56 7.16 -1.53
CA ALA A 29 -10.90 8.57 -1.68
C ALA A 29 -12.07 9.04 -0.79
N SER A 30 -12.86 8.12 -0.24
CA SER A 30 -14.04 8.40 0.60
C SER A 30 -13.84 8.03 2.08
N THR A 31 -12.70 7.45 2.45
CA THR A 31 -12.45 7.00 3.83
C THR A 31 -11.80 8.11 4.66
N ASN A 32 -12.38 8.40 5.83
CA ASN A 32 -11.94 9.39 6.81
C ASN A 32 -10.45 9.19 7.20
N GLU A 33 -9.71 10.28 7.46
CA GLU A 33 -8.26 10.30 7.76
C GLU A 33 -7.85 9.40 8.94
N ASN A 34 -8.81 8.99 9.78
CA ASN A 34 -8.60 8.11 10.93
C ASN A 34 -8.36 6.62 10.57
N ASP A 35 -8.46 6.23 9.31
CA ASP A 35 -8.39 4.81 8.91
C ASP A 35 -7.24 4.50 7.92
N VAL A 36 -6.07 5.08 8.20
CA VAL A 36 -4.84 4.88 7.41
C VAL A 36 -4.45 3.40 7.29
N SER A 37 -4.77 2.57 8.30
CA SER A 37 -4.54 1.12 8.24
C SER A 37 -5.37 0.43 7.16
N ASN A 38 -6.66 0.77 7.02
CA ASN A 38 -7.46 0.26 5.91
C ASN A 38 -7.03 0.85 4.58
N GLN A 39 -6.54 2.10 4.55
CA GLN A 39 -6.04 2.68 3.31
C GLN A 39 -4.78 1.95 2.80
N LEU A 40 -3.83 1.66 3.69
CA LEU A 40 -2.66 0.86 3.39
C LEU A 40 -3.01 -0.55 2.90
N ALA A 41 -4.02 -1.20 3.49
CA ALA A 41 -4.46 -2.52 3.05
C ALA A 41 -4.98 -2.50 1.60
N GLN A 42 -5.74 -1.47 1.22
CA GLN A 42 -6.35 -1.35 -0.11
C GLN A 42 -5.32 -0.99 -1.19
N LEU A 43 -4.33 -0.14 -0.88
CA LEU A 43 -3.24 0.17 -1.82
C LEU A 43 -2.34 -1.04 -2.07
N ARG A 44 -2.04 -1.84 -1.02
CA ARG A 44 -1.31 -3.10 -1.17
C ARG A 44 -2.05 -4.09 -2.06
N LEU A 45 -3.37 -4.16 -1.94
CA LEU A 45 -4.20 -4.97 -2.85
C LEU A 45 -4.11 -4.49 -4.28
N THR A 46 -4.19 -3.18 -4.52
CA THR A 46 -4.06 -2.61 -5.86
C THR A 46 -2.73 -3.00 -6.52
N LEU A 47 -1.64 -3.05 -5.77
CA LEU A 47 -0.33 -3.51 -6.27
C LEU A 47 -0.26 -5.03 -6.52
N LEU A 48 -0.96 -5.84 -5.74
CA LEU A 48 -0.97 -7.30 -5.91
C LEU A 48 -1.83 -7.74 -7.10
N ASP A 49 -2.97 -7.06 -7.30
CA ASP A 49 -3.90 -7.33 -8.40
C ASP A 49 -3.42 -6.78 -9.75
N ASN A 50 -2.58 -5.74 -9.71
CA ASN A 50 -1.93 -5.16 -10.86
C ASN A 50 -0.41 -5.26 -10.65
N PRO A 51 0.22 -6.41 -10.93
CA PRO A 51 1.66 -6.55 -10.77
C PRO A 51 2.45 -5.62 -11.69
N GLY A 52 1.79 -4.97 -12.67
CA GLY A 52 2.37 -4.07 -13.64
C GLY A 52 3.36 -4.79 -14.56
N GLU A 53 3.16 -4.76 -15.87
CA GLU A 53 4.25 -5.18 -16.77
C GLU A 53 5.46 -4.23 -16.66
N ASN A 54 5.21 -2.99 -16.22
CA ASN A 54 6.20 -1.97 -15.96
C ASN A 54 6.07 -1.40 -14.54
N PHE A 55 7.19 -1.35 -13.82
CA PHE A 55 7.27 -0.79 -12.46
C PHE A 55 6.79 0.68 -12.39
N ALA A 56 6.92 1.43 -13.49
CA ALA A 56 6.49 2.82 -13.56
C ALA A 56 4.99 3.00 -13.28
N ASP A 57 4.15 2.02 -13.66
CA ASP A 57 2.71 2.08 -13.47
C ASP A 57 2.30 1.88 -12.00
N LEU A 58 3.20 1.30 -11.19
CA LEU A 58 3.02 1.07 -9.76
C LEU A 58 3.46 2.27 -8.91
N LEU A 59 4.25 3.19 -9.48
CA LEU A 59 4.83 4.32 -8.76
C LEU A 59 3.78 5.17 -8.01
N PRO A 60 2.59 5.48 -8.56
CA PRO A 60 1.59 6.26 -7.84
C PRO A 60 1.11 5.56 -6.56
N ALA A 61 0.78 4.27 -6.64
CA ALA A 61 0.31 3.49 -5.49
C ALA A 61 1.42 3.26 -4.46
N ILE A 62 2.67 3.06 -4.91
CA ILE A 62 3.84 2.97 -4.01
C ILE A 62 4.07 4.29 -3.29
N ALA A 63 4.02 5.42 -4.00
CA ALA A 63 4.20 6.75 -3.42
C ALA A 63 3.12 7.04 -2.37
N GLU A 64 1.86 6.69 -2.64
CA GLU A 64 0.76 6.86 -1.70
C GLU A 64 0.96 6.02 -0.43
N ILE A 65 1.39 4.75 -0.56
CA ILE A 65 1.77 3.91 0.59
C ILE A 65 2.88 4.56 1.41
N LEU A 66 3.93 5.07 0.76
CA LEU A 66 5.06 5.70 1.46
C LEU A 66 4.64 6.96 2.23
N LEU A 67 3.73 7.76 1.67
CA LEU A 67 3.19 8.95 2.33
C LEU A 67 2.32 8.59 3.53
N LEU A 68 1.45 7.58 3.40
CA LEU A 68 0.64 7.08 4.51
C LEU A 68 1.48 6.45 5.62
N LEU A 69 2.50 5.66 5.26
CA LEU A 69 3.46 5.10 6.22
C LEU A 69 4.21 6.20 6.96
N ARG A 70 4.66 7.25 6.26
CA ARG A 70 5.29 8.42 6.90
C ARG A 70 4.38 9.10 7.93
N HIS A 71 3.07 9.11 7.69
CA HIS A 71 2.11 9.68 8.62
C HIS A 71 1.96 8.87 9.92
N ILE A 72 2.04 7.53 9.84
CA ILE A 72 1.78 6.64 10.99
C ILE A 72 3.05 6.13 11.70
N CYS A 73 4.17 6.04 10.99
CA CYS A 73 5.40 5.48 11.55
C CYS A 73 6.03 6.46 12.55
N LYS A 74 6.32 5.98 13.75
CA LYS A 74 7.06 6.77 14.72
C LYS A 74 8.52 6.88 14.28
N PRO A 75 9.22 7.97 14.61
CA PRO A 75 10.65 8.11 14.29
C PRO A 75 11.52 6.95 14.82
N GLY A 76 11.12 6.32 15.94
CA GLY A 76 11.81 5.13 16.48
C GLY A 76 11.69 3.90 15.59
N ASP A 77 10.51 3.66 15.02
CA ASP A 77 10.24 2.52 14.14
C ASP A 77 11.04 2.66 12.84
N VAL A 78 11.10 3.88 12.29
CA VAL A 78 11.90 4.19 11.09
C VAL A 78 13.39 3.91 11.32
N ARG A 79 13.94 4.34 12.47
CA ARG A 79 15.35 4.07 12.83
C ARG A 79 15.63 2.58 13.00
N ALA A 80 14.70 1.84 13.60
CA ALA A 80 14.84 0.40 13.76
C ALA A 80 14.88 -0.34 12.41
N VAL A 81 13.99 0.05 11.48
CA VAL A 81 14.00 -0.48 10.10
C VAL A 81 15.30 -0.13 9.39
N GLN A 82 15.79 1.11 9.53
CA GLN A 82 17.06 1.51 8.92
C GLN A 82 18.24 0.68 9.45
N ALA A 83 18.33 0.49 10.77
CA ALA A 83 19.38 -0.34 11.38
C ALA A 83 19.33 -1.80 10.89
N GLU A 84 18.12 -2.33 10.68
CA GLU A 84 17.93 -3.69 10.14
C GLU A 84 18.33 -3.80 8.66
N LEU A 85 18.05 -2.78 7.84
CA LEU A 85 18.52 -2.71 6.46
C LEU A 85 20.05 -2.68 6.40
N GLU A 86 20.68 -1.82 7.21
CA GLU A 86 22.14 -1.75 7.31
C GLU A 86 22.73 -3.10 7.74
N ARG A 87 22.11 -3.77 8.73
CA ARG A 87 22.52 -5.11 9.19
C ARG A 87 22.40 -6.18 8.11
N THR A 88 21.45 -6.04 7.19
CA THR A 88 21.24 -6.97 6.07
C THR A 88 22.04 -6.62 4.83
N GLY A 89 22.93 -5.62 4.92
CA GLY A 89 23.80 -5.19 3.81
C GLY A 89 23.14 -4.23 2.83
N TYR A 90 21.90 -3.81 3.09
CA TYR A 90 21.24 -2.74 2.35
C TYR A 90 21.59 -1.41 3.00
N VAL A 91 22.56 -0.70 2.45
CA VAL A 91 22.86 0.69 2.83
C VAL A 91 22.08 1.60 1.87
N PRO A 92 20.97 2.22 2.29
CA PRO A 92 20.29 3.16 1.43
C PRO A 92 21.20 4.38 1.28
N TRP A 93 21.41 4.83 0.04
CA TRP A 93 22.22 6.01 -0.31
C TRP A 93 23.75 5.83 -0.21
N SER A 94 24.30 4.65 -0.50
CA SER A 94 25.70 4.65 -0.93
C SER A 94 25.77 5.45 -2.23
N SER A 95 26.37 6.64 -2.17
CA SER A 95 26.81 7.37 -3.36
C SER A 95 27.78 6.47 -4.12
N SER A 96 27.25 5.71 -5.08
CA SER A 96 27.99 5.14 -6.20
C SER A 96 28.45 6.27 -7.12
#